data_AF-A0A955PTA0-F1
#
_entry.id   AF-A0A955PTA0-F1
#
_cell.length_a   1.000
_cell.length_b   1.000
_cell.length_c   1.000
_cell.angle_alpha   90.00
_cell.angle_beta   90.00
_cell.angle_gamma   90.00
#
_symmetry.space_group_name_H-M   'P 1'
#
loop_
_entity.id
_entity.type
_entity.pdbx_description
1 polymer ?
#
loop_
_entity_poly.entity_id
_entity_poly.type
_entity_poly.pdbx_seq_one_letter_code
_entity_poly.pdbx_strand_id
1 'polypeptide(L)'
;MARLYNFSAGPAILPEEVLKQAQAELPDWHGCGASIMEMSHRGKEFVSVAAEAEQDVRDLLGVPANYKVLFLQGGASTQFATIPMNILRGKSKADYILTGAWGKKAVSDAKKYCTVNVAASSESDNFTSIPPFEGWALSQDAAYVHYTP
;
A
#
# COMPACT_ATOMS: atom_id res chain seq x y z
N MET A 1 14.94 -26.05 18.07
CA MET A 1 15.39 -24.75 18.60
C MET A 1 14.18 -23.85 18.73
N ALA A 2 14.11 -23.00 19.77
CA ALA A 2 13.03 -22.02 19.89
C ALA A 2 13.14 -20.96 18.79
N ARG A 3 12.00 -20.47 18.27
CA ARG A 3 11.96 -19.43 17.25
C ARG A 3 12.49 -18.11 17.84
N LEU A 4 13.33 -17.41 17.09
CA LEU A 4 13.90 -16.13 17.50
C LEU A 4 12.86 -15.01 17.43
N TYR A 5 12.95 -14.05 18.36
CA TYR A 5 12.20 -12.80 18.27
C TYR A 5 12.79 -11.93 17.17
N ASN A 6 12.01 -11.68 16.12
CA ASN A 6 12.42 -10.86 14.99
C ASN A 6 11.74 -9.48 15.07
N PHE A 7 12.54 -8.44 15.32
CA PHE A 7 12.09 -7.03 15.40
C PHE A 7 12.35 -6.23 14.10
N SER A 8 12.52 -6.91 12.96
CA SER A 8 12.69 -6.25 11.65
C SER A 8 11.50 -5.34 11.32
N ALA A 9 11.79 -4.13 10.86
CA ALA A 9 10.78 -3.15 10.45
C ALA A 9 10.18 -3.45 9.06
N GLY A 10 10.80 -4.32 8.26
CA GLY A 10 10.38 -4.63 6.89
C GLY A 10 11.49 -5.25 6.04
N PRO A 11 11.32 -6.44 5.46
CA PRO A 11 10.20 -7.38 5.65
C PRO A 11 10.05 -7.80 7.13
N ALA A 12 8.81 -7.96 7.58
CA ALA A 12 8.47 -8.24 8.98
C ALA A 12 8.24 -9.74 9.25
N ILE A 13 8.00 -10.10 10.51
CA ILE A 13 7.69 -11.49 10.91
C ILE A 13 6.31 -11.93 10.38
N LEU A 14 6.24 -13.16 9.85
CA LEU A 14 4.98 -13.82 9.50
C LEU A 14 4.52 -14.79 10.61
N PRO A 15 3.20 -14.97 10.81
CA PRO A 15 2.68 -16.02 11.67
C PRO A 15 3.23 -17.40 11.26
N GLU A 16 3.54 -18.25 12.25
CA GLU A 16 4.13 -19.57 11.97
C GLU A 16 3.24 -20.47 11.12
N GLU A 17 1.94 -20.43 11.39
CA GLU A 17 0.97 -21.28 10.71
C GLU A 17 0.89 -20.96 9.22
N VAL A 18 1.05 -19.70 8.82
CA VAL A 18 1.14 -19.29 7.41
C VAL A 18 2.37 -19.91 6.74
N LEU A 19 3.52 -19.91 7.42
CA LEU A 19 4.75 -20.50 6.89
C LEU A 19 4.62 -22.01 6.73
N LYS A 20 4.01 -22.69 7.70
CA LYS A 20 3.78 -24.14 7.66
C LYS A 20 2.81 -24.53 6.55
N GLN A 21 1.71 -23.80 6.40
CA GLN A 21 0.75 -24.06 5.33
C GLN A 21 1.39 -23.86 3.95
N ALA A 22 2.07 -22.72 3.75
CA ALA A 22 2.78 -22.45 2.50
C ALA A 22 3.81 -23.54 2.19
N GLN A 23 4.58 -24.01 3.18
CA GLN A 23 5.52 -25.11 3.00
C GLN A 23 4.83 -26.42 2.60
N ALA A 24 3.73 -26.77 3.26
CA ALA A 24 3.01 -28.01 3.02
C ALA A 24 2.36 -28.05 1.61
N GLU A 25 1.84 -26.91 1.15
CA GLU A 25 1.12 -26.79 -0.12
C GLU A 25 2.02 -26.36 -1.29
N LEU A 26 3.26 -25.94 -1.03
CA LEU A 26 4.18 -25.47 -2.09
C LEU A 26 4.36 -26.47 -3.24
N PRO A 27 4.58 -27.79 -3.01
CA PRO A 27 4.76 -28.73 -4.11
C PRO A 27 3.44 -29.14 -4.79
N ASP A 28 2.31 -29.01 -4.10
CA ASP A 28 1.00 -29.44 -4.58
C ASP A 28 -0.11 -28.62 -3.90
N TRP A 29 -0.51 -27.54 -4.57
CA TRP A 29 -1.51 -26.64 -4.03
C TRP A 29 -2.88 -27.31 -4.07
N HIS A 30 -3.48 -27.49 -2.89
CA HIS A 30 -4.80 -28.11 -2.71
C HIS A 30 -4.98 -29.45 -3.47
N GLY A 31 -3.91 -30.22 -3.69
CA GLY A 31 -3.97 -31.51 -4.37
C GLY A 31 -4.19 -31.43 -5.89
N CYS A 32 -3.94 -30.28 -6.52
CA CYS A 32 -4.14 -30.10 -7.96
C CYS A 32 -3.00 -30.69 -8.82
N GLY A 33 -1.96 -31.25 -8.20
CA GLY A 33 -0.79 -31.83 -8.85
C GLY A 33 0.22 -30.79 -9.35
N ALA A 34 0.16 -29.55 -8.87
CA ALA A 34 1.07 -28.48 -9.27
C ALA A 34 1.30 -27.46 -8.14
N SER A 35 2.46 -26.80 -8.15
CA SER A 35 2.72 -25.68 -7.26
C SER A 35 1.87 -24.47 -7.65
N ILE A 36 1.47 -23.65 -6.67
CA ILE A 36 0.88 -22.33 -6.94
C ILE A 36 1.79 -21.44 -7.82
N MET A 37 3.11 -21.65 -7.74
CA MET A 37 4.09 -20.91 -8.55
C MET A 37 4.11 -21.33 -10.03
N GLU A 38 3.54 -22.49 -10.37
CA GLU A 38 3.49 -23.02 -11.73
C GLU A 38 2.13 -22.76 -12.41
N MET A 39 1.15 -22.27 -11.64
CA MET A 39 -0.19 -22.02 -12.15
C MET A 39 -0.24 -20.85 -13.12
N SER A 40 -1.02 -21.04 -14.18
CA SER A 40 -1.41 -19.93 -15.05
C SER A 40 -2.26 -18.93 -14.27
N HIS A 41 -1.91 -17.64 -14.31
CA HIS A 41 -2.71 -16.56 -13.72
C HIS A 41 -4.13 -16.43 -14.32
N ARG A 42 -4.41 -17.13 -15.43
CA ARG A 42 -5.74 -17.20 -16.06
C ARG A 42 -6.44 -18.53 -15.80
N GLY A 43 -5.76 -19.49 -15.17
CA GLY A 43 -6.31 -20.78 -14.78
C GLY A 43 -7.36 -20.62 -13.68
N LYS A 44 -8.31 -21.56 -13.59
CA LYS A 44 -9.43 -21.46 -12.65
C LYS A 44 -8.93 -21.44 -11.20
N GLU A 45 -7.89 -22.23 -10.94
CA GLU A 45 -7.21 -22.39 -9.66
C GLU A 45 -6.62 -21.06 -9.18
N PHE A 46 -5.81 -20.38 -10.01
CA PHE A 46 -5.25 -19.08 -9.61
C PHE A 46 -6.30 -17.96 -9.56
N VAL A 47 -7.30 -17.99 -10.47
CA VAL A 47 -8.39 -17.02 -10.45
C VAL A 47 -9.19 -17.11 -9.15
N SER A 48 -9.43 -18.33 -8.61
CA SER A 48 -10.08 -18.46 -7.31
C SER A 48 -9.22 -17.89 -6.17
N VAL A 49 -7.89 -18.11 -6.19
CA VAL A 49 -6.97 -17.50 -5.21
C VAL A 49 -7.05 -15.97 -5.25
N ALA A 50 -7.00 -15.38 -6.45
CA ALA A 50 -7.06 -13.92 -6.59
C ALA A 50 -8.41 -13.35 -6.13
N ALA A 51 -9.52 -14.04 -6.43
CA ALA A 51 -10.85 -13.61 -6.03
C ALA A 51 -11.05 -13.71 -4.50
N GLU A 52 -10.59 -14.81 -3.90
CA GLU A 52 -10.62 -15.01 -2.44
C GLU A 52 -9.76 -13.96 -1.73
N ALA A 53 -8.52 -13.73 -2.19
CA ALA A 53 -7.66 -12.69 -1.63
C ALA A 53 -8.27 -11.28 -1.74
N GLU A 54 -8.93 -10.94 -2.84
CA GLU A 54 -9.66 -9.67 -2.98
C GLU A 54 -10.79 -9.58 -1.95
N GLN A 55 -11.57 -10.65 -1.82
CA GLN A 55 -12.71 -10.70 -0.91
C GLN A 55 -12.28 -10.62 0.55
N ASP A 56 -11.22 -11.34 0.95
CA ASP A 56 -10.66 -11.28 2.29
C ASP A 56 -10.23 -9.87 2.69
N VAL A 57 -9.59 -9.13 1.77
CA VAL A 57 -9.23 -7.71 2.00
C VAL A 57 -10.48 -6.86 2.18
N ARG A 58 -11.53 -7.10 1.38
CA ARG A 58 -12.80 -6.38 1.49
C ARG A 58 -13.47 -6.63 2.83
N ASP A 59 -13.52 -7.87 3.28
CA ASP A 59 -14.16 -8.27 4.53
C ASP A 59 -13.37 -7.77 5.74
N LEU A 60 -12.04 -7.91 5.71
CA LEU A 60 -11.16 -7.49 6.80
C LEU A 60 -11.19 -5.97 7.04
N LEU A 61 -11.21 -5.17 5.96
CA LEU A 61 -11.14 -3.70 6.06
C LEU A 61 -12.51 -3.02 5.87
N GLY A 62 -13.57 -3.78 5.61
CA GLY A 62 -14.90 -3.24 5.32
C GLY A 62 -14.94 -2.40 4.04
N VAL A 63 -14.24 -2.81 2.99
CA VAL A 63 -14.11 -2.02 1.74
C VAL A 63 -15.45 -2.02 0.98
N PRO A 64 -16.08 -0.84 0.75
CA PRO A 64 -17.38 -0.77 0.12
C PRO A 64 -17.32 -1.06 -1.39
N ALA A 65 -18.47 -1.39 -1.98
CA ALA A 65 -18.58 -1.81 -3.38
C ALA A 65 -18.16 -0.74 -4.41
N ASN A 66 -18.20 0.54 -4.02
CA ASN A 66 -17.77 1.67 -4.85
C ASN A 66 -16.23 1.87 -4.86
N TYR A 67 -15.47 1.03 -4.18
CA TYR A 67 -14.00 1.01 -4.22
C TYR A 67 -13.47 -0.25 -4.92
N LYS A 68 -12.29 -0.12 -5.53
CA LYS A 68 -11.56 -1.22 -6.17
C LYS A 68 -10.36 -1.61 -5.32
N VAL A 69 -10.13 -2.91 -5.19
CA VAL A 69 -8.94 -3.50 -4.55
C VAL A 69 -8.01 -3.96 -5.68
N LEU A 70 -6.73 -3.58 -5.62
CA LEU A 70 -5.75 -3.88 -6.65
C LEU A 70 -4.50 -4.50 -6.01
N PHE A 71 -4.04 -5.63 -6.55
CA PHE A 71 -2.76 -6.24 -6.20
C PHE A 71 -1.72 -5.85 -7.26
N LEU A 72 -0.80 -4.95 -6.90
CA LEU A 72 0.16 -4.34 -7.83
C LEU A 72 1.62 -4.62 -7.42
N GLN A 73 2.48 -4.75 -8.42
CA GLN A 73 3.94 -4.83 -8.22
C GLN A 73 4.56 -3.43 -8.02
N GLY A 74 5.86 -3.40 -7.67
CA GLY A 74 6.65 -2.15 -7.53
C GLY A 74 6.66 -1.55 -6.12
N GLY A 75 5.82 -2.07 -5.21
CA GLY A 75 5.76 -1.61 -3.82
C GLY A 75 5.28 -0.15 -3.69
N ALA A 76 5.34 0.38 -2.45
CA ALA A 76 4.83 1.72 -2.14
C ALA A 76 5.57 2.83 -2.90
N SER A 77 6.88 2.68 -3.13
CA SER A 77 7.69 3.68 -3.85
C SER A 77 7.20 3.91 -5.27
N THR A 78 6.82 2.85 -6.00
CA THR A 78 6.20 3.03 -7.33
C THR A 78 4.89 3.80 -7.24
N GLN A 79 4.09 3.55 -6.19
CA GLN A 79 2.80 4.21 -6.05
C GLN A 79 2.90 5.72 -5.77
N PHE A 80 3.99 6.20 -5.17
CA PHE A 80 4.23 7.64 -5.01
C PHE A 80 4.26 8.40 -6.35
N ALA A 81 4.70 7.74 -7.43
CA ALA A 81 4.67 8.30 -8.78
C ALA A 81 3.34 8.03 -9.51
N THR A 82 2.75 6.84 -9.36
CA THR A 82 1.53 6.49 -10.12
C THR A 82 0.29 7.24 -9.63
N ILE A 83 0.22 7.60 -8.34
CA ILE A 83 -0.90 8.38 -7.78
C ILE A 83 -1.09 9.69 -8.56
N PRO A 84 -0.12 10.63 -8.59
CA PRO A 84 -0.30 11.87 -9.34
C PRO A 84 -0.51 11.63 -10.85
N MET A 85 0.11 10.62 -11.46
CA MET A 85 -0.13 10.31 -12.87
C MET A 85 -1.58 9.95 -13.19
N ASN A 86 -2.32 9.34 -12.24
CA ASN A 86 -3.67 8.81 -12.49
C ASN A 86 -4.77 9.71 -11.92
N ILE A 87 -4.59 10.28 -10.72
CA ILE A 87 -5.69 10.92 -9.99
C ILE A 87 -5.64 12.45 -9.94
N LEU A 88 -4.73 13.10 -10.67
CA LEU A 88 -4.78 14.55 -10.86
C LEU A 88 -6.04 15.02 -11.59
N ARG A 89 -6.62 14.16 -12.45
CA ARG A 89 -7.94 14.36 -13.11
C ARG A 89 -8.10 15.76 -13.74
N GLY A 90 -7.08 16.23 -14.45
CA GLY A 90 -7.08 17.52 -15.14
C GLY A 90 -6.69 18.73 -14.27
N LYS A 91 -6.48 18.53 -12.96
CA LYS A 91 -5.85 19.54 -12.10
C LYS A 91 -4.32 19.39 -12.15
N SER A 92 -3.62 20.40 -11.65
CA SER A 92 -2.15 20.46 -11.64
C SER A 92 -1.54 20.52 -10.23
N LYS A 93 -2.37 20.49 -9.17
CA LYS A 93 -1.95 20.64 -7.78
C LYS A 93 -2.44 19.49 -6.89
N ALA A 94 -1.64 19.10 -5.91
CA ALA A 94 -2.03 18.19 -4.84
C ALA A 94 -1.48 18.64 -3.49
N ASP A 95 -2.23 18.38 -2.41
CA ASP A 95 -1.82 18.69 -1.04
C ASP A 95 -1.18 17.47 -0.38
N TYR A 96 -0.15 17.69 0.43
CA TYR A 96 0.57 16.64 1.15
C TYR A 96 0.72 17.00 2.63
N ILE A 97 0.52 16.01 3.50
CA ILE A 97 0.75 16.10 4.94
C ILE A 97 2.07 15.38 5.25
N LEU A 98 3.09 16.14 5.64
CA LEU A 98 4.46 15.65 5.77
C LEU A 98 4.79 15.28 7.22
N THR A 99 4.62 14.01 7.56
CA THR A 99 4.83 13.49 8.93
C THR A 99 5.90 12.43 9.04
N GLY A 100 6.79 12.28 8.04
CA GLY A 100 7.83 11.27 8.12
C GLY A 100 8.70 11.12 6.88
N ALA A 101 9.67 10.22 6.98
CA ALA A 101 10.63 9.91 5.90
C ALA A 101 9.94 9.39 4.62
N TRP A 102 8.85 8.62 4.76
CA TRP A 102 8.08 8.14 3.61
C TRP A 102 7.29 9.27 2.93
N GLY A 103 6.76 10.21 3.71
CA GLY A 103 6.15 11.44 3.18
C GLY A 103 7.12 12.28 2.37
N LYS A 104 8.39 12.41 2.81
CA LYS A 104 9.44 13.10 2.03
C LYS A 104 9.63 12.48 0.65
N LYS A 105 9.67 11.14 0.57
CA LYS A 105 9.78 10.42 -0.71
C LYS A 105 8.55 10.63 -1.58
N ALA A 106 7.35 10.56 -1.01
CA ALA A 106 6.10 10.80 -1.73
C ALA A 106 6.04 12.21 -2.33
N VAL A 107 6.37 13.24 -1.54
CA VAL A 107 6.48 14.64 -1.99
C VAL A 107 7.51 14.79 -3.10
N SER A 108 8.70 14.18 -2.94
CA SER A 108 9.77 14.26 -3.92
C SER A 108 9.38 13.66 -5.27
N ASP A 109 8.65 12.54 -5.28
CA ASP A 109 8.20 11.92 -6.52
C ASP A 109 7.03 12.67 -7.16
N ALA A 110 6.08 13.15 -6.35
CA ALA A 110 4.91 13.86 -6.85
C ALA A 110 5.25 15.21 -7.53
N LYS A 111 6.31 15.89 -7.08
CA LYS A 111 6.83 17.12 -7.70
C LYS A 111 7.23 16.96 -9.17
N LYS A 112 7.47 15.73 -9.63
CA LYS A 112 7.77 15.44 -11.04
C LYS A 112 6.53 15.55 -11.95
N TYR A 113 5.33 15.50 -11.37
CA TYR A 113 4.07 15.37 -12.11
C TYR A 113 3.06 16.48 -11.80
N CYS A 114 3.18 17.17 -10.66
CA CYS A 114 2.27 18.24 -10.26
C CYS A 114 2.94 19.25 -9.31
N THR A 115 2.28 20.39 -9.11
CA THR A 115 2.59 21.31 -8.02
C THR A 115 2.18 20.69 -6.69
N VAL A 116 3.14 20.41 -5.83
CA VAL A 116 2.89 19.89 -4.48
C VAL A 116 2.81 21.05 -3.49
N ASN A 117 1.69 21.15 -2.77
CA ASN A 117 1.55 21.99 -1.59
C ASN A 117 1.74 21.14 -0.34
N VAL A 118 2.72 21.47 0.51
CA VAL A 118 2.87 20.83 1.81
C VAL A 118 1.96 21.56 2.79
N ALA A 119 0.73 21.06 2.94
CA ALA A 119 -0.33 21.74 3.68
C ALA A 119 -0.14 21.68 5.20
N ALA A 120 0.58 20.67 5.70
CA ALA A 120 1.04 20.58 7.08
C ALA A 120 2.30 19.72 7.18
N SER A 121 3.12 19.96 8.20
CA SER A 121 4.36 19.21 8.44
C SER A 121 4.67 19.12 9.93
N SER A 122 5.15 17.96 10.39
CA SER A 122 5.76 17.77 11.72
C SER A 122 7.29 17.69 11.65
N GLU A 123 7.90 18.18 10.57
CA GLU A 123 9.37 18.19 10.44
C GLU A 123 10.06 18.96 11.59
N SER A 124 9.40 19.98 12.14
CA SER A 124 9.91 20.77 13.27
C SER A 124 10.07 19.97 14.57
N ASP A 125 9.34 18.86 14.74
CA ASP A 125 9.43 17.98 15.92
C ASP A 125 10.09 16.64 15.62
N ASN A 126 10.83 16.54 14.51
CA ASN A 126 11.44 15.32 14.00
C ASN A 126 10.43 14.21 13.71
N PHE A 127 9.22 14.55 13.24
CA PHE A 127 8.19 13.59 12.85
C PHE A 127 7.69 12.72 14.01
N THR A 128 7.59 13.32 15.19
CA THR A 128 7.09 12.65 16.41
C THR A 128 5.62 12.92 16.68
N SER A 129 5.00 13.81 15.90
CA SER A 129 3.57 14.09 15.98
C SER A 129 2.90 14.22 14.60
N ILE A 130 1.57 14.35 14.62
CA ILE A 130 0.76 14.74 13.46
C ILE A 130 0.19 16.13 13.78
N PRO A 131 0.40 17.15 12.91
CA PRO A 131 -0.18 18.46 13.12
C PRO A 131 -1.72 18.40 13.19
N PRO A 132 -2.38 19.15 14.10
CA PRO A 132 -3.84 19.21 14.17
C PRO A 132 -4.47 19.61 12.83
N PHE A 133 -5.59 18.98 12.48
CA PHE A 133 -6.25 19.15 11.19
C PHE A 133 -6.65 20.60 10.92
N GLU A 134 -7.03 21.34 11.96
CA GLU A 134 -7.45 22.74 11.88
C GLU A 134 -6.33 23.65 11.38
N GLY A 135 -5.07 23.24 11.53
CA GLY A 135 -3.89 23.98 11.06
C GLY A 135 -3.49 23.66 9.62
N TRP A 136 -4.18 22.75 8.93
CA TRP A 136 -3.79 22.32 7.59
C TRP A 136 -4.17 23.39 6.55
N ALA A 137 -3.15 23.94 5.87
CA ALA A 137 -3.31 24.93 4.81
C ALA A 137 -3.65 24.25 3.47
N LEU A 138 -4.83 23.62 3.39
CA LEU A 138 -5.31 22.90 2.22
C LEU A 138 -5.68 23.85 1.06
N SER A 139 -5.36 23.44 -0.17
CA SER A 139 -5.67 24.19 -1.38
C SER A 139 -7.07 23.86 -1.89
N GLN A 140 -7.89 24.87 -2.16
CA GLN A 140 -9.24 24.66 -2.75
C GLN A 140 -9.18 24.01 -4.15
N ASP A 141 -8.09 24.21 -4.88
CA ASP A 141 -7.84 23.68 -6.22
C ASP A 141 -7.01 22.40 -6.24
N ALA A 142 -6.66 21.80 -5.09
CA ALA A 142 -5.96 20.52 -5.06
C ALA A 142 -6.82 19.38 -5.64
N ALA A 143 -6.18 18.44 -6.32
CA ALA A 143 -6.81 17.22 -6.83
C ALA A 143 -7.17 16.26 -5.70
N TYR A 144 -6.26 16.13 -4.73
CA TYR A 144 -6.36 15.25 -3.58
C TYR A 144 -5.46 15.75 -2.45
N VAL A 145 -5.68 15.19 -1.25
CA VAL A 145 -4.80 15.29 -0.09
C VAL A 145 -4.12 13.94 0.10
N HIS A 146 -2.80 13.92 0.19
CA HIS A 146 -2.00 12.73 0.43
C HIS A 146 -1.41 12.75 1.83
N TYR A 147 -1.59 11.65 2.56
CA TYR A 147 -1.01 11.42 3.87
C TYR A 147 -0.27 10.09 3.87
N THR A 148 0.99 10.12 4.30
CA THR A 148 1.77 8.91 4.58
C THR A 148 2.06 8.89 6.07
N PRO A 149 1.48 7.96 6.84
CA PRO A 149 1.74 7.85 8.27
C PRO A 149 3.20 7.52 8.59
#